data_AF-A0A2K8P783-F1
#
_entry.id   AF-A0A2K8P783-F1
#
_cell.length_a   1.000
_cell.length_b   1.000
_cell.length_c   1.000
_cell.angle_alpha   90.00
_cell.angle_beta   90.00
_cell.angle_gamma   90.00
#
_symmetry.space_group_name_H-M   'P 1'
#
loop_
_entity.id
_entity.type
_entity.pdbx_description
1 polymer ?
#
loop_
_entity_poly.entity_id
_entity_poly.type
_entity_poly.pdbx_seq_one_letter_code
_entity_poly.pdbx_strand_id
1 'polypeptide(L)'
;MNEIILMSDPRVSAVPVAECGEPLVDVRAGGSLLVDSRKQDPAGAFAMLREGVLDRLLAAQRALPAGTRLLFVEGYRPPSLQRRYFEEYAAALRAEHPDWALATGAASAPYGPHGAA
;
A
#
# COMPACT_ATOMS: atom_id res chain seq x y z
N MET A 1 15.62 16.98 -22.17
CA MET A 1 14.37 16.19 -22.21
C MET A 1 14.46 15.21 -21.05
N ASN A 2 13.47 15.14 -20.15
CA ASN A 2 13.56 14.28 -18.97
C ASN A 2 13.21 12.84 -19.37
N GLU A 3 14.07 11.89 -19.00
CA GLU A 3 13.83 10.46 -19.23
C GLU A 3 12.61 9.99 -18.40
N ILE A 4 11.75 9.16 -18.99
CA ILE A 4 10.65 8.49 -18.28
C ILE A 4 11.19 7.20 -17.67
N ILE A 5 11.18 7.09 -16.35
CA ILE A 5 11.60 5.89 -15.60
C ILE A 5 10.35 5.12 -15.15
N LEU A 6 10.26 3.83 -15.50
CA LEU A 6 9.15 2.97 -15.07
C LEU A 6 9.31 2.57 -13.59
N MET A 7 8.21 2.31 -12.88
CA MET A 7 8.26 1.83 -11.49
C MET A 7 8.98 0.47 -11.34
N SER A 8 8.96 -0.36 -12.39
CA SER A 8 9.64 -1.65 -12.46
C SER A 8 11.10 -1.55 -12.92
N ASP A 9 11.59 -0.34 -13.21
CA ASP A 9 12.97 -0.13 -13.65
C ASP A 9 13.95 -0.52 -12.52
N PRO A 10 15.04 -1.25 -12.82
CA PRO A 10 16.02 -1.66 -11.82
C PRO A 10 16.57 -0.50 -10.98
N ARG A 11 16.67 0.71 -11.56
CA ARG A 11 17.11 1.92 -10.86
C ARG A 11 16.20 2.26 -9.68
N VAL A 12 14.90 2.02 -9.79
CA VAL A 12 13.93 2.23 -8.71
C VAL A 12 14.11 1.17 -7.63
N SER A 13 14.21 -0.11 -8.02
CA SER A 13 14.41 -1.21 -7.06
C SER A 13 15.76 -1.18 -6.34
N ALA A 14 16.76 -0.52 -6.93
CA ALA A 14 18.08 -0.36 -6.35
C ALA A 14 18.17 0.76 -5.30
N VAL A 15 17.13 1.59 -5.16
CA VAL A 15 17.09 2.63 -4.12
C VAL A 15 16.99 1.94 -2.75
N PRO A 16 18.00 2.08 -1.87
CA PRO A 16 17.94 1.46 -0.56
C PRO A 16 16.84 2.10 0.29
N VAL A 17 16.06 1.26 0.96
CA VAL A 17 15.10 1.73 1.97
C VAL A 17 15.87 1.96 3.27
N ALA A 18 15.93 3.22 3.72
CA ALA A 18 16.46 3.57 5.02
C ALA A 18 15.33 3.59 6.07
N GLU A 19 15.49 2.80 7.12
CA GLU A 19 14.58 2.78 8.26
C GLU A 19 14.63 4.13 8.99
N CYS A 20 13.47 4.78 9.20
CA CYS A 20 13.40 6.10 9.83
C CYS A 20 13.35 6.06 11.37
N GLY A 21 13.12 4.89 11.97
CA GLY A 21 13.11 4.70 13.42
C GLY A 21 11.84 5.17 14.12
N GLU A 22 10.89 5.79 13.42
CA GLU A 22 9.59 6.18 13.99
C GLU A 22 8.79 4.93 14.41
N PRO A 23 8.07 4.94 15.54
CA PRO A 23 7.23 3.80 15.91
C PRO A 23 6.08 3.61 14.91
N LEU A 24 5.61 2.36 14.81
CA LEU A 24 4.31 2.08 14.22
C LEU A 24 3.24 2.25 15.30
N VAL A 25 2.26 3.11 15.04
CA VAL A 25 1.14 3.43 15.92
C VAL A 25 -0.18 3.01 15.27
N ASP A 26 -1.15 2.65 16.10
CA ASP A 26 -2.50 2.29 15.63
C ASP A 26 -3.32 3.55 15.34
N VAL A 27 -3.71 3.75 14.08
CA VAL A 27 -4.49 4.93 13.66
C VAL A 27 -5.86 5.03 14.32
N ARG A 28 -6.39 3.91 14.85
CA ARG A 28 -7.70 3.85 15.51
C ARG A 28 -7.66 4.45 16.92
N ALA A 29 -6.49 4.45 17.57
CA ALA A 29 -6.36 4.86 18.98
C ALA A 29 -6.82 6.31 19.22
N GLY A 30 -6.61 7.20 18.25
CA GLY A 30 -7.00 8.62 18.34
C GLY A 30 -8.42 8.94 17.85
N GLY A 31 -9.15 7.97 17.27
CA GLY A 31 -10.54 8.15 16.77
C GLY A 31 -10.74 9.26 15.71
N SER A 32 -9.66 9.87 15.22
CA SER A 32 -9.72 11.10 14.43
C SER A 32 -9.89 10.84 12.93
N LEU A 33 -9.40 9.69 12.44
CA LEU A 33 -9.59 9.21 11.08
C LEU A 33 -10.75 8.21 11.04
N LEU A 34 -11.52 8.22 9.95
CA LEU A 34 -12.40 7.09 9.64
C LEU A 34 -11.53 5.92 9.18
N VAL A 35 -11.87 4.71 9.61
CA VAL A 35 -11.10 3.51 9.28
C VAL A 35 -12.04 2.48 8.65
N ASP A 36 -11.69 2.02 7.46
CA ASP A 36 -12.42 0.98 6.73
C ASP A 36 -11.91 -0.42 7.14
N SER A 37 -12.81 -1.33 7.48
CA SER A 37 -12.46 -2.68 7.94
C SER A 37 -12.18 -3.68 6.81
N ARG A 38 -12.29 -3.31 5.53
CA ARG A 38 -12.10 -4.23 4.40
C ARG A 38 -10.71 -4.87 4.32
N LYS A 39 -9.71 -4.27 4.96
CA LYS A 39 -8.34 -4.79 5.04
C LYS A 39 -7.99 -5.37 6.40
N GLN A 40 -8.97 -5.53 7.29
CA GLN A 40 -8.72 -6.02 8.63
C GLN A 40 -8.09 -7.41 8.61
N ASP A 41 -6.92 -7.51 9.25
CA ASP A 41 -6.23 -8.76 9.51
C ASP A 41 -6.27 -9.10 11.02
N PRO A 42 -6.09 -10.37 11.42
CA PRO A 42 -6.13 -10.77 12.82
C PRO A 42 -5.13 -10.05 13.74
N ALA A 43 -3.99 -9.61 13.20
CA ALA A 43 -2.97 -8.88 13.97
C ALA A 43 -3.23 -7.37 14.01
N GLY A 44 -4.22 -6.87 13.26
CA GLY A 44 -4.51 -5.43 13.15
C GLY A 44 -3.40 -4.64 12.45
N ALA A 45 -2.49 -5.32 11.75
CA ALA A 45 -1.36 -4.69 11.06
C ALA A 45 -1.81 -3.63 10.05
N PHE A 46 -2.94 -3.85 9.37
CA PHE A 46 -3.51 -2.91 8.39
C PHE A 46 -3.76 -1.52 8.96
N ALA A 47 -4.00 -1.39 10.26
CA ALA A 47 -4.28 -0.13 10.95
C ALA A 47 -3.01 0.52 11.54
N MET A 48 -1.84 -0.10 11.39
CA MET A 48 -0.59 0.43 11.91
C MET A 48 0.05 1.38 10.89
N LEU A 49 0.58 2.50 11.36
CA LEU A 49 1.21 3.52 10.51
C LEU A 49 2.39 4.16 11.25
N ARG A 50 3.38 4.68 10.51
CA ARG A 50 4.43 5.50 11.11
C ARG A 50 3.84 6.75 11.72
N GLU A 51 4.27 7.08 12.94
CA GLU A 51 3.79 8.23 13.70
C GLU A 51 3.84 9.53 12.88
N GLY A 52 4.98 9.83 12.23
CA GLY A 52 5.13 11.04 11.45
C GLY A 52 4.25 11.09 10.20
N VAL A 53 3.79 9.94 9.69
CA VAL A 53 2.80 9.89 8.60
C VAL A 53 1.40 10.12 9.14
N LEU A 54 1.06 9.56 10.30
CA LEU A 54 -0.22 9.80 10.96
C LEU A 54 -0.41 11.30 11.24
N ASP A 55 0.60 11.98 11.77
CA ASP A 55 0.54 13.42 12.05
C ASP A 55 0.23 14.24 10.79
N ARG A 56 0.86 13.89 9.66
CA ARG A 56 0.63 14.56 8.38
C ARG A 56 -0.76 14.27 7.82
N LEU A 57 -1.27 13.04 7.98
CA LEU A 57 -2.65 12.71 7.60
C LEU A 57 -3.66 13.48 8.45
N LEU A 58 -3.42 13.62 9.75
CA LEU A 58 -4.28 14.42 10.63
C LEU A 58 -4.24 15.91 10.27
N ALA A 59 -3.05 16.43 9.92
CA ALA A 59 -2.92 17.79 9.40
C ALA A 59 -3.68 17.97 8.08
N ALA A 60 -3.56 17.02 7.15
CA ALA A 60 -4.29 17.02 5.90
C ALA A 60 -5.81 16.99 6.12
N GLN A 61 -6.31 16.12 7.01
CA GLN A 61 -7.73 16.06 7.37
C GLN A 61 -8.24 17.42 7.86
N ARG A 62 -7.49 18.12 8.72
CA ARG A 62 -7.89 19.45 9.22
C ARG A 62 -7.93 20.52 8.14
N ALA A 63 -7.17 20.36 7.06
CA ALA A 63 -7.14 21.28 5.94
C ALA A 63 -8.22 21.00 4.87
N LEU A 64 -8.99 19.91 5.01
CA LEU A 64 -10.04 19.57 4.06
C LEU A 64 -11.24 20.55 4.15
N PRO A 65 -11.94 20.80 3.03
CA PRO A 65 -13.20 21.52 3.05
C PRO A 65 -14.24 20.89 3.98
N ALA A 66 -15.14 21.71 4.52
CA ALA A 66 -16.25 21.22 5.32
C ALA A 66 -17.05 20.13 4.59
N GLY A 67 -17.38 19.05 5.30
CA GLY A 67 -18.08 17.89 4.74
C GLY A 67 -17.18 16.84 4.07
N THR A 68 -15.87 17.08 3.97
CA THR A 68 -14.91 16.10 3.41
C THR A 68 -14.06 15.49 4.53
N ARG A 69 -13.83 14.17 4.47
CA ARG A 69 -12.99 13.44 5.41
C ARG A 69 -12.13 12.40 4.70
N LEU A 70 -10.95 12.14 5.25
CA LEU A 70 -10.10 11.01 4.90
C LEU A 70 -10.70 9.70 5.45
N LEU A 71 -10.74 8.69 4.59
CA LEU A 71 -11.00 7.30 4.95
C LEU A 71 -9.68 6.52 4.87
N PHE A 72 -9.21 6.05 6.01
CA PHE A 72 -8.02 5.21 6.09
C PHE A 72 -8.39 3.75 5.80
N VAL A 73 -7.77 3.17 4.77
CA VAL A 73 -8.08 1.79 4.33
C VAL A 73 -6.99 0.81 4.76
N GLU A 74 -5.72 1.19 4.61
CA GLU A 74 -4.58 0.30 4.89
C GLU A 74 -3.33 1.14 5.14
N GLY A 75 -2.50 0.69 6.08
CA GLY A 75 -1.18 1.22 6.37
C GLY A 75 -0.13 0.12 6.22
N TYR A 76 0.38 -0.37 7.34
CA TYR A 76 1.42 -1.38 7.36
C TYR A 76 0.93 -2.72 6.80
N ARG A 77 1.69 -3.23 5.82
CA ARG A 77 1.48 -4.56 5.25
C ARG A 77 2.71 -5.42 5.56
N PRO A 78 2.56 -6.50 6.34
CA PRO A 78 3.67 -7.41 6.61
C PRO A 78 4.30 -7.93 5.30
N PRO A 79 5.64 -8.12 5.24
CA PRO A 79 6.31 -8.58 4.02
C PRO A 79 5.75 -9.88 3.45
N SER A 80 5.35 -10.82 4.31
CA SER A 80 4.72 -12.07 3.89
C SER A 80 3.35 -11.86 3.22
N LEU A 81 2.59 -10.86 3.66
CA LEU A 81 1.31 -10.48 3.06
C LEU A 81 1.53 -9.81 1.69
N GLN A 82 2.49 -8.90 1.60
CA GLN A 82 2.87 -8.26 0.33
C GLN A 82 3.32 -9.28 -0.71
N ARG A 83 4.17 -10.24 -0.31
CA ARG A 83 4.66 -11.31 -1.19
C ARG A 83 3.51 -12.18 -1.71
N ARG A 84 2.61 -12.58 -0.83
CA ARG A 84 1.46 -13.41 -1.20
C ARG A 84 0.58 -12.72 -2.24
N TYR A 85 0.22 -11.45 -2.02
CA TYR A 85 -0.58 -10.68 -2.98
C TYR A 85 0.09 -10.57 -4.34
N PHE A 86 1.41 -10.37 -4.37
CA PHE A 86 2.16 -10.36 -5.62
C PHE A 86 2.11 -11.71 -6.33
N GLU A 87 2.38 -12.81 -5.61
CA GLU A 87 2.41 -14.16 -6.18
C GLU A 87 1.03 -14.58 -6.72
N GLU A 88 -0.05 -14.32 -5.95
CA GLU A 88 -1.43 -14.60 -6.35
C GLU A 88 -1.82 -13.81 -7.61
N TYR A 89 -1.56 -12.50 -7.64
CA TYR A 89 -1.89 -11.67 -8.79
C TYR A 89 -1.07 -12.04 -10.03
N ALA A 90 0.23 -12.31 -9.86
CA ALA A 90 1.08 -12.76 -10.95
C ALA A 90 0.62 -14.12 -11.50
N ALA A 91 0.10 -15.02 -10.65
CA ALA A 91 -0.47 -16.29 -11.09
C ALA A 91 -1.77 -16.07 -11.89
N ALA A 92 -2.67 -15.20 -11.41
CA ALA A 92 -3.90 -14.85 -12.13
C ALA A 92 -3.61 -14.27 -13.51
N LEU A 93 -2.67 -13.31 -13.60
CA LEU A 93 -2.27 -12.70 -14.88
C LEU A 93 -1.70 -13.74 -15.87
N ARG A 94 -0.91 -14.70 -15.40
CA ARG A 94 -0.38 -15.77 -16.26
C ARG A 94 -1.49 -16.69 -16.78
N ALA A 95 -2.52 -16.94 -15.98
CA ALA A 95 -3.65 -17.75 -16.38
C ALA A 95 -4.55 -17.03 -17.39
N GLU A 96 -4.80 -15.72 -17.20
CA GLU A 96 -5.63 -14.89 -18.07
C GLU A 96 -4.94 -14.52 -19.38
N HIS A 97 -3.60 -14.46 -19.39
CA HIS A 97 -2.83 -14.07 -20.56
C HIS A 97 -1.66 -15.02 -20.86
N PRO A 98 -1.94 -16.25 -21.34
CA PRO A 98 -0.90 -17.26 -21.62
C PRO A 98 0.12 -16.81 -22.67
N ASP A 99 -0.29 -15.94 -23.59
CA ASP A 99 0.53 -15.47 -24.73
C ASP A 99 1.45 -14.28 -24.37
N TRP A 100 1.35 -13.75 -23.15
CA TRP A 100 2.25 -12.67 -22.73
C TRP A 100 3.64 -13.24 -22.48
N ALA A 101 4.59 -12.85 -23.33
CA ALA A 101 6.01 -13.11 -23.08
C ALA A 101 6.39 -12.50 -21.73
N LEU A 102 6.79 -13.36 -20.78
CA LEU A 102 7.17 -12.96 -19.43
C LEU A 102 8.36 -11.98 -19.49
N ALA A 103 8.09 -10.68 -19.54
CA ALA A 103 9.10 -9.71 -19.17
C ALA A 103 9.40 -9.94 -17.69
N THR A 104 10.64 -10.35 -17.39
CA THR A 104 11.15 -10.69 -16.05
C THR A 104 11.25 -9.50 -15.07
N GLY A 105 10.57 -8.39 -15.37
CA GLY A 105 10.52 -7.22 -14.50
C GLY A 105 9.47 -7.39 -13.41
N ALA A 106 9.84 -7.14 -12.15
CA ALA A 106 8.92 -7.11 -11.03
C ALA A 106 7.79 -6.12 -11.32
N ALA A 107 6.63 -6.62 -11.73
CA ALA A 107 5.42 -5.81 -11.80
C ALA A 107 5.09 -5.33 -10.39
N SER A 108 5.04 -4.01 -10.17
CA SER A 108 4.40 -3.50 -8.97
C SER A 108 2.92 -3.88 -9.05
N ALA A 109 2.49 -4.91 -8.31
CA ALA A 109 1.09 -5.33 -8.29
C ALA A 109 0.24 -4.12 -7.87
N PRO A 110 -0.52 -3.50 -8.80
CA PRO A 110 -1.35 -2.39 -8.44
C PRO A 110 -2.62 -3.01 -7.89
N TYR A 111 -2.79 -2.97 -6.57
CA TYR A 111 -4.02 -3.40 -5.90
C TYR A 111 -4.48 -4.83 -6.26
N GLY A 112 -4.20 -5.80 -5.39
CA GLY A 112 -4.82 -7.13 -5.46
C GLY A 112 -6.35 -7.02 -5.61
N PRO A 113 -7.02 -8.04 -6.19
CA PRO A 113 -8.39 -7.95 -6.67
C PRO A 113 -9.31 -7.51 -5.53
N HIS A 114 -9.76 -6.26 -5.59
CA HIS A 114 -10.83 -5.77 -4.74
C HIS A 114 -12.15 -6.00 -5.47
N GLY A 115 -12.90 -6.99 -4.99
CA GLY A 115 -14.33 -7.11 -5.24
C GLY A 115 -14.72 -8.13 -6.31
N ALA A 116 -14.87 -9.38 -5.91
CA ALA A 116 -15.85 -10.30 -6.48
C ALA A 116 -16.19 -11.37 -5.43
N ALA A 117 -17.05 -11.00 -4.48
CA ALA A 117 -18.07 -11.82 -3.82
C ALA A 117 -18.73 -10.98 -2.71
#